data_AF-A0A1M6TSU9-F1
#
_entry.id   AF-A0A1M6TSU9-F1
#
_cell.length_a   1.000
_cell.length_b   1.000
_cell.length_c   1.000
_cell.angle_alpha   90.00
_cell.angle_beta   90.00
_cell.angle_gamma   90.00
#
_symmetry.space_group_name_H-M   'P 1'
#
loop_
_entity.id
_entity.type
_entity.pdbx_description
1 polymer ?
#
loop_
_entity_poly.entity_id
_entity_poly.type
_entity_poly.pdbx_seq_one_letter_code
_entity_poly.pdbx_strand_id
1 'polypeptide(L)' 'MTFPSIQMNNGEVFSGEKIGELTEFIIKKFSEENLSRDEAIHILTTTSEIIGEYAIVRLSD' A
#
# COMPACT_ATOMS: atom_id res chain seq x y z
N MET A 1 13.74 8.12 3.52
CA MET A 1 13.38 7.72 2.14
C MET A 1 12.43 8.81 1.63
N THR A 2 12.58 9.35 0.41
CA THR A 2 11.67 10.40 -0.10
C THR A 2 10.64 9.78 -1.02
N PHE A 3 9.35 9.94 -0.69
CA PHE A 3 8.25 9.43 -1.49
C PHE A 3 7.59 10.59 -2.23
N PRO A 4 7.38 10.49 -3.56
CA PRO A 4 6.66 11.51 -4.30
C PRO A 4 5.16 11.45 -3.99
N SER A 5 4.50 12.60 -4.00
CA SER A 5 3.03 12.64 -4.02
C SER A 5 2.52 12.16 -5.37
N ILE A 6 1.38 11.47 -5.38
CA ILE A 6 0.77 10.86 -6.57
C ILE A 6 -0.62 11.44 -6.76
N GLN A 7 -0.96 11.83 -8.00
CA GLN A 7 -2.33 12.18 -8.34
C GLN A 7 -3.13 10.90 -8.62
N MET A 8 -4.20 10.71 -7.86
CA MET A 8 -5.09 9.56 -7.96
C MET A 8 -6.12 9.76 -9.08
N ASN A 9 -6.69 8.66 -9.59
CA ASN A 9 -7.68 8.70 -10.67
C ASN A 9 -8.97 9.44 -10.30
N ASN A 10 -9.26 9.59 -9.00
CA ASN A 10 -10.38 10.37 -8.48
C ASN A 10 -10.08 11.89 -8.40
N GLY A 11 -8.90 12.33 -8.85
CA GLY A 11 -8.47 13.72 -8.81
C GLY A 11 -7.84 14.16 -7.49
N GLU A 12 -7.84 13.32 -6.46
CA GLU A 12 -7.20 13.61 -5.18
C GLU A 12 -5.69 13.41 -5.26
N VAL A 13 -4.94 14.17 -4.46
CA VAL A 13 -3.49 13.98 -4.32
C VAL A 13 -3.22 13.12 -3.10
N PHE A 14 -2.62 11.95 -3.32
CA PHE A 14 -2.10 11.14 -2.24
C PHE A 14 -0.68 11.63 -1.89
N SER A 15 -0.51 12.20 -0.70
CA SER A 15 0.73 12.86 -0.33
C SER A 15 1.89 11.89 -0.14
N GLY A 16 3.08 12.28 -0.61
CA GLY A 16 4.31 11.52 -0.42
C GLY A 16 4.65 11.31 1.05
N GLU A 17 4.36 12.29 1.91
CA GLU A 17 4.50 12.15 3.35
C GLU A 17 3.65 10.98 3.89
N LYS A 18 2.38 10.89 3.48
CA LYS A 18 1.51 9.82 3.94
C LYS A 18 1.91 8.46 3.37
N ILE A 19 2.36 8.42 2.11
CA ILE A 19 2.93 7.22 1.50
C ILE A 19 4.13 6.73 2.33
N GLY A 20 5.02 7.65 2.72
CA GLY A 20 6.21 7.32 3.50
C GLY A 20 5.88 6.80 4.90
N GLU A 21 5.02 7.50 5.62
CA GLU A 21 4.56 7.10 6.96
C GLU A 21 3.99 5.67 6.95
N LEU A 22 3.09 5.37 6.00
CA LEU A 22 2.46 4.06 5.90
C LEU A 22 3.45 2.98 5.43
N THR A 23 4.38 3.31 4.55
CA THR A 23 5.43 2.38 4.11
C THR A 23 6.35 2.01 5.28
N GLU A 24 6.78 3.00 6.06
CA GLU A 24 7.61 2.77 7.26
C GLU A 24 6.86 1.94 8.31
N PHE A 25 5.56 2.19 8.51
CA PHE A 25 4.72 1.39 9.39
C PHE A 25 4.69 -0.09 8.97
N ILE A 26 4.49 -0.37 7.68
CA ILE A 26 4.48 -1.75 7.15
C ILE A 26 5.85 -2.41 7.33
N ILE A 27 6.94 -1.72 7.00
CA ILE A 27 8.31 -2.23 7.17
C ILE A 27 8.59 -2.53 8.64
N LYS A 28 8.19 -1.64 9.55
CA LYS A 28 8.31 -1.86 11.00
C LYS A 28 7.56 -3.11 11.42
N LYS A 29 6.34 -3.31 10.94
CA LYS A 29 5.56 -4.51 11.26
C LYS A 29 6.25 -5.78 10.76
N PHE A 30 6.79 -5.80 9.54
CA PHE A 30 7.53 -6.95 9.02
C PHE A 30 8.80 -7.24 9.83
N SER A 31 9.48 -6.18 10.30
CA SER A 31 10.63 -6.32 11.18
C SER A 31 10.26 -6.88 12.56
N GLU A 32 9.14 -6.43 13.15
CA GLU A 32 8.65 -6.93 14.44
C GLU A 32 8.32 -8.42 14.40
N GLU A 33 7.81 -8.89 13.26
CA GLU A 33 7.48 -10.30 13.02
C GLU A 33 8.69 -11.14 12.53
N ASN A 34 9.89 -10.54 12.43
CA ASN A 34 11.11 -11.17 11.93
C ASN A 34 10.95 -11.84 10.54
N LEU A 35 10.15 -11.22 9.66
CA LEU A 35 9.91 -11.77 8.34
C LEU A 35 11.16 -11.69 7.46
N SER A 36 11.36 -12.74 6.68
CA SER A 36 12.29 -12.71 5.55
C SER A 36 11.74 -11.80 4.45
N ARG A 37 12.65 -11.42 3.53
CA ARG A 37 12.29 -10.65 2.33
C ARG A 37 11.22 -11.35 1.49
N ASP A 38 11.29 -12.68 1.37
CA ASP A 38 10.38 -13.46 0.53
C ASP A 38 8.97 -13.52 1.16
N GLU A 39 8.89 -13.69 2.48
CA GLU A 39 7.61 -13.64 3.21
C GLU A 39 6.96 -12.25 3.12
N ALA A 40 7.75 -11.18 3.28
CA ALA A 40 7.26 -9.82 3.14
C ALA A 40 6.71 -9.54 1.72
N ILE A 41 7.42 -9.98 0.67
CA ILE A 41 6.96 -9.84 -0.72
C ILE A 41 5.69 -10.66 -0.96
N HIS A 42 5.62 -11.87 -0.43
CA HIS A 42 4.42 -12.71 -0.56
C HIS A 42 3.20 -12.02 0.08
N ILE A 43 3.34 -11.51 1.31
CA ILE A 43 2.27 -10.79 2.01
C ILE A 43 1.83 -9.54 1.24
N LEU A 44 2.77 -8.74 0.72
CA LEU A 44 2.43 -7.55 -0.08
C LEU A 44 1.67 -7.91 -1.36
N THR A 45 2.09 -9.00 -2.03
CA THR A 45 1.43 -9.50 -3.24
C THR A 45 0.00 -9.94 -2.93
N THR A 46 -0.18 -10.80 -1.93
CA THR A 46 -1.50 -11.27 -1.50
C THR A 46 -2.40 -10.11 -1.03
N THR A 47 -1.84 -9.12 -0.32
CA THR A 47 -2.58 -7.92 0.10
C THR A 47 -3.07 -7.13 -1.12
N SER A 48 -2.23 -6.96 -2.14
CA SER A 48 -2.60 -6.25 -3.38
C SER A 48 -3.70 -6.98 -4.14
N GLU A 49 -3.65 -8.32 -4.24
CA GLU A 49 -4.67 -9.14 -4.88
C GLU A 49 -6.02 -8.99 -4.18
N ILE A 50 -6.02 -9.15 -2.85
CA ILE A 50 -7.19 -8.98 -1.99
C ILE A 50 -7.79 -7.58 -2.16
N ILE A 51 -7.00 -6.51 -2.06
CA ILE A 51 -7.51 -5.14 -2.24
C ILE A 51 -8.20 -4.97 -3.60
N GLY A 52 -7.67 -5.57 -4.66
CA GLY A 52 -8.30 -5.58 -5.99
C GLY A 52 -9.68 -6.24 -6.00
N GLU A 53 -9.88 -7.29 -5.21
CA GLU A 53 -11.18 -7.96 -5.05
C GLU A 53 -12.18 -7.14 -4.21
N TYR A 54 -11.71 -6.38 -3.22
CA TYR A 54 -12.54 -5.54 -2.35
C TYR A 54 -12.78 -4.12 -2.88
N ALA A 55 -12.04 -3.69 -3.90
CA ALA A 55 -12.21 -2.38 -4.52
C ALA A 55 -13.56 -2.33 -5.26
N ILE A 56 -14.58 -1.82 -4.56
CA ILE A 56 -15.93 -1.56 -5.07
C ILE A 56 -15.83 -0.87 -6.44
N VAL A 57 -16.12 -1.63 -7.50
CA VAL A 57 -16.50 -1.06 -8.80
C VAL A 57 -17.87 -0.42 -8.61
N ARG A 58 -17.91 0.88 -8.27
CA ARG A 58 -19.12 1.67 -8.50
C ARG A 58 -19.16 2.05 -9.97
N LEU A 59 -19.78 1.20 -10.79
CA LEU A 59 -20.57 1.71 -11.90
C LEU A 59 -21.82 2.34 -11.27
N SER A 60 -22.07 3.60 -11.54
CA SER A 60 -23.33 4.26 -11.23
C SER A 60 -23.72 5.03 -12.49
N ASP A 61 -24.94 4.76 -12.97
CA ASP A 61 -25.55 5.20 -14.22
C ASP A 61 -25.47 6.70 -14.52
#